data_AF-A0A6I8V634-F1
#
_entry.id   AF-A0A6I8V634-F1
#
_cell.length_a   1.000
_cell.length_b   1.000
_cell.length_c   1.000
_cell.angle_alpha   90.00
_cell.angle_beta   90.00
_cell.angle_gamma   90.00
#
_symmetry.space_group_name_H-M   'P 1'
#
loop_
_entity.id
_entity.type
_entity.pdbx_description
1 polymer ?
#
loop_
_entity_poly.entity_id
_entity_poly.type
_entity_poly.pdbx_seq_one_letter_code
_entity_poly.pdbx_strand_id
1 'polypeptide(L)'
;MVNEDLQLFFWNTIYMFHHAYFLNIYKLYGDLIEVKGLVDASGQEIWIRNAFTLLTTILLVVRFIMTFAGLTACVVAIYPILTNSMPDMLIPTIIVQGINDVVLNCYELLLGYGVLNYLFPRGTAPFAVLLAKMVIKITWAVSNLNYYASHHNRLFHLSKLAIGDAQSFRPSHNSLHEYEINNQNLLPN
;
A
#
# COMPACT_ATOMS: atom_id res chain seq x y z
N MET A 1 -14.55 8.15 17.33
CA MET A 1 -13.15 7.69 17.30
C MET A 1 -13.03 6.17 17.15
N VAL A 2 -13.71 5.35 17.98
CA VAL A 2 -13.63 3.87 17.94
C VAL A 2 -14.08 3.23 16.61
N ASN A 3 -14.99 3.86 15.86
CA ASN A 3 -15.61 3.23 14.69
C ASN A 3 -14.71 3.22 13.43
N GLU A 4 -13.92 4.28 13.22
CA GLU A 4 -13.01 4.38 12.06
C GLU A 4 -11.80 3.45 12.19
N ASP A 5 -11.24 3.34 13.39
CA ASP A 5 -10.07 2.48 13.65
C ASP A 5 -10.44 1.00 13.55
N LEU A 6 -11.65 0.63 14.01
CA LEU A 6 -12.19 -0.72 13.87
C LEU A 6 -12.45 -1.06 12.39
N GLN A 7 -12.97 -0.12 11.61
CA GLN A 7 -13.15 -0.30 10.17
C GLN A 7 -11.82 -0.49 9.46
N LEU A 8 -10.81 0.33 9.77
CA LEU A 8 -9.47 0.20 9.18
C LEU A 8 -8.81 -1.13 9.55
N PHE A 9 -8.94 -1.56 10.81
CA PHE A 9 -8.44 -2.85 11.26
C PHE A 9 -9.14 -4.02 10.54
N PHE A 10 -10.46 -3.93 10.37
CA PHE A 10 -11.24 -4.94 9.63
C PHE A 10 -10.81 -5.02 8.17
N TRP A 11 -10.64 -3.88 7.49
CA TRP A 11 -10.16 -3.83 6.12
C TRP A 11 -8.74 -4.37 5.98
N ASN A 12 -7.83 -4.00 6.89
CA ASN A 12 -6.47 -4.50 6.93
C ASN A 12 -6.45 -6.03 7.08
N THR A 13 -7.35 -6.57 7.90
CA THR A 13 -7.50 -8.02 8.10
C THR A 13 -7.99 -8.73 6.85
N ILE A 14 -9.00 -8.19 6.15
CA ILE A 14 -9.45 -8.74 4.86
C ILE A 14 -8.30 -8.72 3.85
N TYR A 15 -7.51 -7.66 3.81
CA TYR A 15 -6.36 -7.55 2.92
C TYR A 15 -5.29 -8.59 3.20
N MET A 16 -5.00 -8.88 4.47
CA MET A 16 -4.08 -9.95 4.85
C MET A 16 -4.56 -11.31 4.33
N PHE A 17 -5.85 -11.63 4.48
CA PHE A 17 -6.41 -12.87 3.94
C PHE A 17 -6.36 -12.93 2.42
N HIS A 18 -6.67 -11.81 1.76
CA HIS A 18 -6.57 -11.69 0.30
C HIS A 18 -5.13 -11.95 -0.15
N HIS A 19 -4.13 -11.29 0.43
CA HIS A 19 -2.73 -11.51 0.10
C HIS A 19 -2.28 -12.94 0.38
N ALA A 20 -2.68 -13.52 1.52
CA ALA A 20 -2.36 -14.91 1.86
C ALA A 20 -2.91 -15.91 0.81
N TYR A 21 -4.13 -15.69 0.31
CA TYR A 21 -4.71 -16.51 -0.75
C TYR A 21 -3.92 -16.46 -2.06
N PHE A 22 -3.42 -15.28 -2.44
CA PHE A 22 -2.62 -15.11 -3.65
C PHE A 22 -1.14 -15.52 -3.50
N LEU A 23 -0.67 -15.75 -2.27
CA LEU A 23 0.66 -16.29 -1.98
C LEU A 23 0.78 -17.82 -2.13
N ASN A 24 -0.25 -18.47 -2.64
CA ASN A 24 -0.21 -19.90 -2.93
C ASN A 24 0.60 -20.19 -4.21
N ILE A 25 1.74 -20.88 -4.05
CA ILE A 25 2.62 -21.28 -5.17
C ILE A 25 1.89 -22.17 -6.19
N TYR A 26 0.99 -23.05 -5.74
CA TYR A 26 0.21 -23.89 -6.65
C TYR A 26 -0.73 -23.07 -7.53
N LYS A 27 -1.27 -21.98 -6.97
CA LYS A 27 -2.09 -21.04 -7.73
C LYS A 27 -1.24 -20.32 -8.78
N LEU A 28 -0.08 -19.77 -8.39
CA LEU A 28 0.84 -19.13 -9.33
C LEU A 28 1.23 -20.07 -10.47
N TYR A 29 1.56 -21.33 -10.15
CA TYR A 29 1.89 -22.33 -11.16
C TYR A 29 0.71 -22.63 -12.10
N GLY A 30 -0.51 -22.75 -11.56
CA GLY A 30 -1.72 -22.90 -12.34
C GLY A 30 -1.94 -21.73 -13.30
N ASP A 31 -1.83 -20.50 -12.80
CA ASP A 31 -1.98 -19.27 -13.60
C ASP A 31 -0.94 -19.21 -14.74
N LEU A 32 0.31 -19.63 -14.47
CA LEU A 32 1.36 -19.67 -15.50
C LEU A 32 1.07 -20.70 -16.61
N ILE A 33 0.55 -21.88 -16.25
CA ILE A 33 0.13 -22.89 -17.23
C ILE A 33 -1.02 -22.35 -18.08
N GLU A 34 -2.02 -21.75 -17.43
CA GLU A 34 -3.19 -21.20 -18.11
C GLU A 34 -2.79 -20.12 -19.11
N VAL A 35 -1.93 -19.18 -18.72
CA VAL A 35 -1.41 -18.12 -19.60
C VAL A 35 -0.71 -18.74 -20.81
N LYS A 36 0.16 -19.72 -20.59
CA LYS A 36 0.86 -20.39 -21.71
C LYS A 36 -0.14 -21.08 -22.63
N GLY A 37 -1.10 -21.82 -22.10
CA GLY A 37 -2.14 -22.48 -22.89
C GLY A 37 -3.00 -21.50 -23.69
N LEU A 38 -3.37 -20.37 -23.09
CA LEU A 38 -4.14 -19.31 -23.75
C LEU A 38 -3.34 -18.67 -24.89
N VAL A 39 -2.08 -18.32 -24.66
CA VAL A 39 -1.22 -17.73 -25.69
C VAL A 39 -0.89 -18.74 -26.79
N ASP A 40 -0.70 -20.01 -26.43
CA ASP A 40 -0.44 -21.09 -27.38
C ASP A 40 -1.62 -21.41 -28.29
N ALA A 41 -2.84 -21.17 -27.81
CA ALA A 41 -4.07 -21.27 -28.59
C ALA A 41 -4.25 -20.11 -29.59
N SER A 42 -3.43 -19.05 -29.52
CA SER A 42 -3.49 -17.97 -30.51
C SER A 42 -2.86 -18.41 -31.84
N GLY A 43 -3.48 -17.99 -32.95
CA GLY A 43 -2.97 -18.25 -34.30
C GLY A 43 -1.82 -17.34 -34.73
N GLN A 44 -1.18 -16.64 -33.79
CA GLN A 44 -0.15 -15.65 -34.06
C GLN A 44 1.24 -16.26 -34.19
N GLU A 45 2.17 -15.48 -34.75
CA GLU A 45 3.57 -15.86 -34.89
C GLU A 45 4.22 -16.22 -33.54
N ILE A 46 5.17 -17.15 -33.58
CA ILE A 46 5.89 -17.65 -32.39
C ILE A 46 6.57 -16.52 -31.62
N TRP A 47 7.16 -15.54 -32.31
CA TRP A 47 7.82 -14.42 -31.63
C TRP A 47 6.85 -13.57 -30.82
N ILE A 48 5.67 -13.24 -31.38
CA ILE A 48 4.62 -12.49 -30.69
C ILE A 48 4.11 -13.28 -29.49
N ARG A 49 3.83 -14.57 -29.68
CA ARG A 49 3.40 -15.47 -28.60
C ARG A 49 4.42 -15.51 -27.46
N ASN A 50 5.70 -15.69 -27.77
CA ASN A 50 6.76 -15.72 -26.76
C ASN A 50 6.87 -14.39 -26.01
N ALA A 51 6.73 -13.25 -26.69
CA ALA A 51 6.75 -11.94 -26.06
C ALA A 51 5.59 -11.77 -25.05
N PHE A 52 4.36 -12.13 -25.44
CA PHE A 52 3.20 -12.03 -24.54
C PHE A 52 3.28 -13.02 -23.37
N THR A 53 3.74 -14.25 -23.60
CA THR A 53 3.97 -15.23 -22.52
C THR A 53 4.99 -14.70 -21.52
N LEU A 54 6.10 -14.14 -21.99
CA LEU A 54 7.15 -13.58 -21.13
C LEU A 54 6.62 -12.38 -20.33
N LEU A 55 5.97 -11.41 -20.99
CA LEU A 55 5.42 -10.22 -20.33
C LEU A 55 4.39 -10.58 -19.25
N THR A 56 3.48 -11.51 -19.57
CA THR A 56 2.43 -11.94 -18.63
C THR A 56 3.03 -12.76 -17.48
N THR A 57 4.03 -13.60 -17.75
CA THR A 57 4.78 -14.34 -16.72
C THR A 57 5.48 -13.39 -15.75
N ILE A 58 6.19 -12.38 -16.26
CA ILE A 58 6.85 -11.37 -15.43
C ILE A 58 5.82 -10.63 -14.57
N LEU A 59 4.68 -10.23 -15.15
CA LEU A 59 3.61 -9.58 -14.39
C LEU A 59 3.12 -10.46 -13.22
N LEU A 60 2.87 -11.75 -13.47
CA LEU A 60 2.40 -12.68 -12.44
C LEU A 60 3.42 -12.88 -11.32
N VAL A 61 4.71 -13.03 -11.68
CA VAL A 61 5.80 -13.19 -10.70
C VAL A 61 5.97 -11.91 -9.87
N VAL A 62 5.98 -10.74 -10.52
CA VAL A 62 6.09 -9.45 -9.81
C VAL A 62 4.88 -9.24 -8.89
N ARG A 63 3.66 -9.57 -9.33
CA ARG A 63 2.47 -9.55 -8.47
C ARG A 63 2.61 -10.47 -7.26
N PHE A 64 3.14 -11.67 -7.46
CA PHE A 64 3.35 -12.61 -6.36
C PHE A 64 4.32 -12.04 -5.30
N ILE A 65 5.45 -11.48 -5.75
CA ILE A 65 6.44 -10.83 -4.87
C ILE A 65 5.82 -9.61 -4.16
N MET A 66 5.07 -8.78 -4.88
CA MET A 66 4.41 -7.61 -4.30
C MET A 66 3.29 -7.98 -3.33
N THR A 67 2.63 -9.13 -3.54
CA THR A 67 1.65 -9.68 -2.59
C THR A 67 2.33 -10.09 -1.27
N PHE A 68 3.54 -10.64 -1.34
CA PHE A 68 4.34 -10.95 -0.15
C PHE A 68 4.74 -9.67 0.61
N ALA A 69 5.24 -8.67 -0.11
CA ALA A 69 5.54 -7.36 0.46
C ALA A 69 4.29 -6.72 1.07
N GLY A 70 3.14 -6.85 0.40
CA GLY A 70 1.86 -6.30 0.84
C GLY A 70 1.37 -6.94 2.13
N LEU A 71 1.45 -8.28 2.23
CA LEU A 71 1.15 -9.00 3.47
C LEU A 71 2.03 -8.52 4.63
N THR A 72 3.34 -8.43 4.39
CA THR A 72 4.30 -7.97 5.39
C THR A 72 3.97 -6.54 5.86
N ALA A 73 3.65 -5.65 4.93
CA ALA A 73 3.27 -4.27 5.25
C ALA A 73 1.93 -4.20 6.00
N CYS A 74 0.95 -5.04 5.67
CA CYS A 74 -0.31 -5.13 6.41
C CYS A 74 -0.10 -5.60 7.86
N VAL A 75 0.82 -6.54 8.08
CA VAL A 75 1.19 -6.99 9.44
C VAL A 75 1.86 -5.85 10.22
N VAL A 76 2.78 -5.11 9.61
CA VAL A 76 3.43 -3.94 10.23
C VAL A 76 2.41 -2.86 10.57
N ALA A 77 1.41 -2.64 9.70
CA ALA A 77 0.35 -1.66 9.90
C ALA A 77 -0.57 -1.95 11.10
N ILE A 78 -0.62 -3.19 11.62
CA ILE A 78 -1.43 -3.52 12.80
C ILE A 78 -1.04 -2.64 13.99
N TYR A 79 0.26 -2.44 14.20
CA TYR A 79 0.77 -1.67 15.34
C TYR A 79 0.23 -0.22 15.36
N PRO A 80 0.49 0.62 14.33
CA PRO A 80 0.01 2.00 14.33
C PRO A 80 -1.53 2.11 14.35
N ILE A 81 -2.25 1.14 13.77
CA ILE A 81 -3.73 1.10 13.80
C ILE A 81 -4.25 0.87 15.23
N LEU A 82 -3.63 -0.03 16.00
CA LEU A 82 -4.07 -0.35 17.36
C LEU A 82 -3.60 0.69 18.39
N THR A 83 -2.37 1.19 18.25
CA THR A 83 -1.76 2.08 19.24
C THR A 83 -2.00 3.56 18.94
N ASN A 84 -2.59 3.89 17.78
CA ASN A 84 -2.77 5.26 17.30
C ASN A 84 -1.47 6.10 17.43
N SER A 85 -0.33 5.48 17.10
CA SER A 85 1.00 6.08 17.23
C SER A 85 1.93 5.62 16.10
N MET A 86 3.13 6.22 15.99
CA MET A 86 4.15 5.87 15.00
C MET A 86 3.64 5.88 13.54
N PRO A 87 3.22 7.05 13.00
CA PRO A 87 2.67 7.16 11.65
C PRO A 87 3.60 6.63 10.55
N ASP A 88 4.91 6.71 10.74
CA ASP A 88 5.90 6.27 9.74
C ASP A 88 5.81 4.78 9.41
N MET A 89 5.29 3.95 10.32
CA MET A 89 5.11 2.51 10.08
C MET A 89 4.00 2.20 9.05
N LEU A 90 3.15 3.17 8.70
CA LEU A 90 2.14 3.05 7.65
C LEU A 90 2.69 3.35 6.25
N ILE A 91 3.82 4.04 6.13
CA ILE A 91 4.41 4.44 4.85
C ILE A 91 4.70 3.22 3.95
N PRO A 92 5.31 2.12 4.44
CA PRO A 92 5.54 0.94 3.61
C PRO A 92 4.24 0.34 3.05
N THR A 93 3.16 0.34 3.85
CA THR A 93 1.84 -0.16 3.44
C THR A 93 1.25 0.68 2.32
N ILE A 94 1.31 2.01 2.44
CA ILE A 94 0.86 2.94 1.41
C ILE A 94 1.65 2.73 0.11
N ILE A 95 2.97 2.65 0.18
CA ILE A 95 3.82 2.46 -1.01
C ILE A 95 3.51 1.12 -1.70
N VAL A 96 3.50 0.02 -0.95
CA VAL A 96 3.30 -1.31 -1.52
C VAL A 96 1.90 -1.47 -2.10
N GLN A 97 0.86 -0.98 -1.43
CA GLN A 97 -0.51 -0.98 -1.98
C GLN A 97 -0.61 -0.10 -3.22
N GLY A 98 0.02 1.08 -3.23
CA GLY A 98 0.06 1.95 -4.41
C GLY A 98 0.68 1.24 -5.62
N ILE A 99 1.80 0.55 -5.45
CA ILE A 99 2.44 -0.16 -6.56
C ILE A 99 1.63 -1.40 -6.96
N ASN A 100 1.23 -2.24 -5.99
CA ASN A 100 0.57 -3.51 -6.29
C ASN A 100 -0.84 -3.32 -6.85
N ASP A 101 -1.61 -2.39 -6.30
CA ASP A 101 -3.02 -2.24 -6.61
C ASP A 101 -3.31 -1.11 -7.60
N VAL A 102 -2.35 -0.20 -7.87
CA VAL A 102 -2.53 0.83 -8.92
C VAL A 102 -1.61 0.53 -10.10
N VAL A 103 -0.29 0.52 -9.89
CA VAL A 103 0.68 0.39 -11.00
C VAL A 103 0.55 -0.95 -11.72
N LEU A 104 0.52 -2.07 -10.99
CA LEU A 104 0.40 -3.39 -11.62
C LEU A 104 -0.99 -3.62 -12.25
N ASN A 105 -2.05 -3.01 -11.72
CA ASN A 105 -3.39 -3.04 -12.35
C ASN A 105 -3.40 -2.25 -13.67
N CYS A 106 -2.72 -1.11 -13.74
CA CYS A 106 -2.54 -0.38 -15.00
C CYS A 106 -1.75 -1.20 -16.04
N TYR A 107 -0.70 -1.89 -15.59
CA TYR A 107 0.07 -2.77 -16.47
C TYR A 107 -0.75 -3.98 -16.96
N GLU A 108 -1.57 -4.58 -16.08
CA GLU A 108 -2.53 -5.64 -16.44
C GLU A 108 -3.53 -5.15 -17.49
N LEU A 109 -4.00 -3.90 -17.40
CA LEU A 109 -4.89 -3.30 -18.40
C LEU A 109 -4.20 -3.18 -19.76
N LEU A 110 -2.96 -2.67 -19.80
CA LEU A 110 -2.19 -2.53 -21.05
C LEU A 110 -1.91 -3.89 -21.70
N LEU A 111 -1.49 -4.88 -20.91
CA LEU A 111 -1.28 -6.25 -21.42
C LEU A 111 -2.59 -6.88 -21.88
N GLY A 112 -3.68 -6.73 -21.12
CA GLY A 112 -5.00 -7.24 -21.50
C GLY A 112 -5.51 -6.63 -22.80
N TYR A 113 -5.30 -5.33 -23.01
CA TYR A 113 -5.59 -4.66 -24.28
C TYR A 113 -4.74 -5.24 -25.42
N GLY A 114 -3.44 -5.45 -25.18
CA GLY A 114 -2.54 -6.09 -26.14
C GLY A 114 -3.02 -7.51 -26.52
N VAL A 115 -3.42 -8.33 -25.55
CA VAL A 115 -3.94 -9.68 -25.81
C VAL A 115 -5.22 -9.63 -26.64
N LEU A 116 -6.15 -8.73 -26.34
CA LEU A 116 -7.42 -8.62 -27.05
C LEU A 116 -7.30 -8.05 -28.47
N ASN A 117 -6.27 -7.27 -28.76
CA ASN A 117 -6.08 -6.73 -30.11
C ASN A 117 -5.15 -7.57 -30.97
N TYR A 118 -4.07 -8.10 -30.39
CA TYR A 118 -3.03 -8.79 -31.14
C TYR A 118 -3.19 -10.31 -31.11
N LEU A 119 -3.48 -10.92 -29.96
CA LEU A 119 -3.57 -12.39 -29.86
C LEU A 119 -4.96 -12.91 -30.25
N PHE A 120 -6.00 -12.27 -29.74
CA PHE A 120 -7.38 -12.67 -29.95
C PHE A 120 -8.21 -11.45 -30.34
N PRO A 121 -8.10 -10.97 -31.60
CA PRO A 121 -8.93 -9.89 -32.12
C PRO A 121 -10.40 -10.33 -32.09
N ARG A 122 -11.01 -10.14 -30.93
CA ARG A 122 -12.44 -10.25 -30.68
C ARG A 122 -12.94 -8.81 -30.60
N GLY A 123 -14.18 -8.58 -31.01
CA GLY A 123 -14.75 -7.23 -31.11
C GLY A 123 -14.69 -6.41 -29.81
N THR A 124 -15.31 -5.24 -29.79
CA THR A 124 -15.22 -4.29 -28.68
C THR A 124 -15.78 -4.79 -27.33
N ALA A 125 -16.62 -5.84 -27.34
CA ALA A 125 -17.28 -6.37 -26.14
C ALA A 125 -16.32 -6.93 -25.06
N PRO A 126 -15.41 -7.88 -25.33
CA PRO A 126 -14.43 -8.35 -24.35
C PRO A 126 -13.52 -7.24 -23.82
N PHE A 127 -13.22 -6.23 -24.64
CA PHE A 127 -12.46 -5.07 -24.19
C PHE A 127 -13.26 -4.22 -23.19
N ALA A 128 -14.55 -3.99 -23.44
CA ALA A 128 -15.41 -3.28 -22.50
C ALA A 128 -15.51 -4.01 -21.14
N VAL A 129 -15.59 -5.35 -21.15
CA VAL A 129 -15.58 -6.16 -19.93
C VAL A 129 -14.25 -6.04 -19.18
N LEU A 130 -13.12 -6.10 -19.89
CA LEU A 130 -11.80 -5.90 -19.31
C LEU A 130 -11.69 -4.51 -18.66
N LEU A 131 -12.11 -3.47 -19.38
CA LEU A 131 -12.03 -2.09 -18.91
C LEU A 131 -12.90 -1.88 -17.67
N ALA A 132 -14.14 -2.36 -17.67
CA ALA A 132 -15.02 -2.30 -16.50
C ALA A 132 -14.39 -3.01 -15.28
N LYS A 133 -13.82 -4.21 -15.48
CA LYS A 133 -13.11 -4.95 -14.42
C LYS A 133 -11.95 -4.15 -13.83
N MET A 134 -11.14 -3.49 -14.68
CA MET A 134 -9.99 -2.72 -14.21
C MET A 134 -10.39 -1.42 -13.52
N VAL A 135 -11.43 -0.72 -14.01
CA VAL A 135 -11.96 0.48 -13.34
C VAL A 135 -12.40 0.14 -11.92
N ILE A 136 -13.18 -0.94 -11.74
CA ILE A 136 -13.61 -1.37 -10.40
C ILE A 136 -12.40 -1.69 -9.51
N LYS A 137 -11.42 -2.45 -10.02
CA LYS A 137 -10.19 -2.79 -9.27
C LYS A 137 -9.43 -1.52 -8.84
N ILE A 138 -9.20 -0.57 -9.76
CA ILE A 138 -8.42 0.63 -9.50
C ILE A 138 -9.17 1.58 -8.56
N THR A 139 -10.48 1.77 -8.74
CA THR A 139 -11.29 2.60 -7.84
C THR A 139 -11.28 2.06 -6.42
N TRP A 140 -11.41 0.74 -6.26
CA TRP A 140 -11.29 0.08 -4.96
C TRP A 140 -9.90 0.30 -4.33
N ALA A 141 -8.84 0.07 -5.11
CA ALA A 141 -7.46 0.25 -4.69
C ALA A 141 -7.18 1.69 -4.20
N VAL A 142 -7.57 2.69 -4.99
CA VAL A 142 -7.38 4.11 -4.66
C VAL A 142 -8.17 4.49 -3.41
N SER A 143 -9.39 3.97 -3.26
CA SER A 143 -10.20 4.23 -2.06
C SER A 143 -9.52 3.73 -0.81
N ASN A 144 -8.98 2.50 -0.83
CA ASN A 144 -8.26 1.94 0.31
C ASN A 144 -6.96 2.69 0.60
N LEU A 145 -6.19 3.01 -0.45
CA LEU A 145 -4.97 3.81 -0.30
C LEU A 145 -5.26 5.15 0.37
N ASN A 146 -6.39 5.78 0.01
CA ASN A 146 -6.83 7.04 0.61
C ASN A 146 -7.18 6.88 2.10
N TYR A 147 -7.77 5.75 2.51
CA TYR A 147 -8.01 5.46 3.92
C TYR A 147 -6.70 5.36 4.71
N TYR A 148 -5.70 4.63 4.22
CA TYR A 148 -4.39 4.53 4.89
C TYR A 148 -3.65 5.87 4.90
N ALA A 149 -3.68 6.64 3.81
CA ALA A 149 -3.06 7.95 3.73
C ALA A 149 -3.72 8.97 4.67
N SER A 150 -5.06 8.97 4.74
CA SER A 150 -5.81 9.81 5.67
C SER A 150 -5.48 9.47 7.13
N HIS A 151 -5.42 8.18 7.47
CA HIS A 151 -5.06 7.73 8.81
C HIS A 151 -3.61 8.11 9.17
N HIS A 152 -2.66 7.94 8.25
CA HIS A 152 -1.29 8.41 8.41
C HIS A 152 -1.22 9.92 8.68
N ASN A 153 -1.93 10.73 7.88
CA ASN A 153 -1.93 12.18 8.03
C ASN A 153 -2.55 12.61 9.37
N ARG A 154 -3.64 11.94 9.79
CA ARG A 154 -4.26 12.16 11.12
C ARG A 154 -3.27 11.89 12.25
N LEU A 155 -2.58 10.75 12.21
CA LEU A 155 -1.57 10.39 13.22
C LEU A 155 -0.36 11.33 13.20
N PHE A 156 0.08 11.76 12.03
CA PHE A 156 1.17 12.72 11.88
C PHE A 156 0.82 14.11 12.45
N HIS A 157 -0.40 14.59 12.24
CA HIS A 157 -0.87 15.83 12.85
C HIS A 157 -0.97 15.72 14.38
N LEU A 158 -1.48 14.60 14.90
CA LEU A 158 -1.57 14.35 16.34
C LEU A 158 -0.18 14.26 17.00
N SER A 159 0.79 13.59 16.37
CA SER A 159 2.15 13.51 16.89
C SER A 159 2.83 14.89 16.91
N LYS A 160 2.61 15.71 15.89
CA LYS A 160 3.13 17.08 15.82
C LYS A 160 2.53 18.00 16.88
N LEU A 161 1.21 17.88 17.15
CA LEU A 161 0.53 18.61 18.23
C LEU A 161 1.09 18.21 19.60
N ALA A 162 1.25 16.90 19.86
CA ALA A 162 1.83 16.41 21.11
C ALA A 162 3.28 16.89 21.33
N ILE A 163 4.09 16.98 20.27
CA ILE A 163 5.43 17.56 20.34
C ILE A 163 5.38 19.07 20.60
N GLY A 164 4.44 19.79 19.98
CA GLY A 164 4.22 21.22 20.22
C GLY A 164 3.84 21.51 21.67
N ASP A 165 2.93 20.71 22.23
CA ASP A 165 2.52 20.82 23.63
C ASP A 165 3.68 20.44 24.58
N ALA A 166 4.44 19.39 24.28
CA ALA A 166 5.63 19.02 25.05
C ALA A 166 6.76 20.06 25.00
N GLN A 167 6.89 20.79 23.88
CA GLN A 167 7.81 21.93 23.77
C GLN A 167 7.31 23.17 24.50
N SER A 168 5.99 23.39 24.54
CA SER A 168 5.36 24.46 25.34
C SER A 168 5.38 24.18 26.85
N PHE A 169 5.45 22.90 27.24
CA PHE A 169 5.58 22.44 28.63
C PHE A 169 7.04 22.26 29.07
N ARG A 170 8.03 22.74 28.29
CA ARG A 170 9.35 23.00 28.88
C ARG A 170 9.20 24.20 29.82
N PRO A 171 9.31 24.05 31.15
CA PRO A 171 9.53 25.23 31.97
C PRO A 171 10.83 25.83 31.45
N SER A 172 10.77 27.11 31.06
CA SER A 172 11.96 27.90 30.78
C SER A 172 12.89 27.75 31.97
N HIS A 173 13.91 26.92 31.84
CA HIS A 173 14.90 26.64 32.88
C HIS A 173 15.87 27.82 32.91
N ASN A 174 15.34 28.99 33.31
CA ASN A 174 16.07 30.23 33.55
C ASN A 174 15.82 30.75 34.98
N SER A 175 15.43 29.89 35.91
CA SER A 175 15.26 30.24 37.33
C SER A 175 16.43 29.82 38.22
N LEU A 176 17.59 29.47 37.65
CA LEU A 176 18.80 29.13 38.42
C LEU A 176 19.74 30.33 38.68
N HIS A 177 19.43 31.52 38.14
CA HIS A 177 20.22 32.73 38.41
C HIS A 177 19.59 33.70 39.43
N GLU A 178 18.40 33.43 39.95
CA GLU A 178 17.76 34.33 40.92
C GLU A 178 18.14 34.06 42.38
N TYR A 179 18.84 32.95 42.66
CA TYR A 179 19.29 32.62 44.03
C TYR A 179 20.70 33.13 44.39
N GLU A 180 21.49 33.64 43.43
CA GLU A 180 22.85 34.14 43.72
C GLU A 180 22.92 35.65 44.01
N ILE A 181 21.87 36.43 43.79
CA ILE A 181 21.90 37.89 44.02
C ILE A 181 21.61 38.25 45.49
N ASN A 182 20.99 37.35 46.27
CA ASN A 182 20.61 37.67 47.66
C ASN A 182 21.66 37.32 48.73
N ASN A 183 22.84 36.80 48.33
CA ASN A 183 23.89 36.39 49.27
C ASN A 183 25.10 37.33 49.34
N GLN A 184 25.07 38.47 48.64
CA GLN A 184 26.15 39.48 48.70
C GLN A 184 25.87 40.66 49.65
N ASN A 185 24.74 40.70 50.36
CA ASN A 185 24.37 41.80 51.26
C ASN A 185 24.35 41.43 52.76
N LEU A 186 25.03 40.36 53.17
CA LEU A 186 25.19 40.00 54.59
C LEU A 186 26.66 40.07 55.03
N LEU A 187 27.22 41.27 55.03
CA LEU A 187 28.34 41.64 55.90
C LEU A 187 27.90 42.83 56.76
N PRO A 188 27.62 42.64 58.06
CA PRO A 188 27.56 43.75 59.00
C PRO A 188 28.98 44.22 59.35
N ASN A 189 29.10 45.55 59.51
CA ASN A 189 30.26 46.35 59.92
C ASN A 189 31.32 45.68 60.79
#